data_AF-A0A7W2S0K8-F1
#
_entry.id   AF-A0A7W2S0K8-F1
#
_cell.length_a   1.000
_cell.length_b   1.000
_cell.length_c   1.000
_cell.angle_alpha   90.00
_cell.angle_beta   90.00
_cell.angle_gamma   90.00
#
_symmetry.space_group_name_H-M   'P 1'
#
loop_
_entity.id
_entity.type
_entity.pdbx_description
1 polymer ?
#
loop_
_entity_poly.entity_id
_entity_poly.type
_entity_poly.pdbx_seq_one_letter_code
_entity_poly.pdbx_strand_id
1 'polypeptide(L)'
;MKNVNLAHPFYSFRWLKTLHPDKTFGLRFHPSKTWSKSNLGFTNTSNQYGLKGPCNTKSDTVFISTSYGLGVGVDDGKNWYELSGIYNDSFNISFPVSNFHHNKCLDLQYKGSAKKLIYIYHPNLWFTSLGFYNAHKENLNIFEYYNWKTDYKSFFKIYAKYCIKNLRKLIQGNYKFLYNDVNYRYNTNYVKFNAEESQDFIHQEKKQINNILSRFKDIIVVKIPVKEQLISKLNENKALDSLISNYESSWDIFKNMAMQENVSFVDLTDEFELEDYLPLDTHWSEKGNQKFHSLLKKYLSSEKS
;
A
#
# COMPACT_ATOMS: atom_id res chain seq x y z
N MET A 1 -4.87 -22.51 -7.47
CA MET A 1 -5.39 -21.38 -6.64
C MET A 1 -5.97 -20.32 -7.56
N LYS A 2 -7.11 -19.69 -7.22
CA LYS A 2 -7.59 -18.53 -8.00
C LYS A 2 -6.60 -17.38 -7.77
N ASN A 3 -5.91 -16.94 -8.82
CA ASN A 3 -4.97 -15.83 -8.71
C ASN A 3 -5.73 -14.54 -8.36
N VAL A 4 -5.36 -13.91 -7.24
CA VAL A 4 -5.88 -12.59 -6.87
C VAL A 4 -5.52 -11.58 -7.98
N ASN A 5 -6.51 -10.80 -8.42
CA ASN A 5 -6.35 -9.79 -9.47
C ASN A 5 -7.34 -8.64 -9.23
N LEU A 6 -6.97 -7.71 -8.35
CA LEU A 6 -7.82 -6.59 -7.96
C LEU A 6 -7.97 -5.52 -9.04
N ALA A 7 -7.33 -5.67 -10.20
CA ALA A 7 -7.59 -4.83 -11.37
C ALA A 7 -8.59 -5.44 -12.34
N HIS A 8 -9.04 -6.67 -12.12
CA HIS A 8 -10.18 -7.21 -12.85
C HIS A 8 -11.48 -6.70 -12.19
N PRO A 9 -12.42 -6.10 -12.93
CA PRO A 9 -13.54 -5.34 -12.36
C PRO A 9 -14.38 -6.10 -11.33
N PHE A 10 -14.53 -7.41 -11.50
CA PHE A 10 -15.27 -8.24 -10.56
C PHE A 10 -14.62 -8.29 -9.16
N TYR A 11 -13.30 -8.49 -9.11
CA TYR A 11 -12.56 -8.49 -7.85
C TYR A 11 -12.45 -7.06 -7.30
N SER A 12 -12.21 -6.06 -8.17
CA SER A 12 -12.20 -4.64 -7.77
C SER A 12 -13.52 -4.21 -7.13
N PHE A 13 -14.66 -4.63 -7.70
CA PHE A 13 -15.99 -4.30 -7.20
C PHE A 13 -16.25 -4.93 -5.82
N ARG A 14 -15.89 -6.21 -5.66
CA ARG A 14 -16.01 -6.91 -4.37
C ARG A 14 -15.10 -6.30 -3.30
N TRP A 15 -13.88 -5.95 -3.67
CA TRP A 15 -12.95 -5.22 -2.81
C TRP A 15 -13.49 -3.84 -2.43
N LEU A 16 -13.97 -3.05 -3.40
CA LEU A 16 -14.50 -1.73 -3.13
C LEU A 16 -15.69 -1.77 -2.14
N LYS A 17 -16.51 -2.83 -2.20
CA LYS A 17 -17.62 -3.08 -1.24
C LYS A 17 -17.16 -3.42 0.18
N THR A 18 -15.89 -3.74 0.40
CA THR A 18 -15.37 -3.90 1.77
C THR A 18 -15.06 -2.56 2.41
N LEU A 19 -14.87 -1.52 1.59
CA LEU A 19 -14.46 -0.20 1.97
C LEU A 19 -15.66 0.74 2.13
N HIS A 20 -15.54 1.72 3.01
CA HIS A 20 -16.41 2.88 3.06
C HIS A 20 -15.59 4.16 3.17
N PRO A 21 -16.03 5.26 2.54
CA PRO A 21 -15.41 6.56 2.71
C PRO A 21 -15.61 7.06 4.14
N ASP A 22 -14.58 7.66 4.70
CA ASP A 22 -14.61 8.26 6.03
C ASP A 22 -13.99 9.66 5.94
N LYS A 23 -14.70 10.72 6.32
CA LYS A 23 -14.17 12.09 6.19
C LYS A 23 -13.01 12.38 7.15
N THR A 24 -12.92 11.63 8.26
CA THR A 24 -11.90 11.82 9.28
C THR A 24 -10.68 10.94 9.01
N PHE A 25 -10.93 9.68 8.62
CA PHE A 25 -9.88 8.67 8.44
C PHE A 25 -9.62 8.31 6.97
N GLY A 26 -10.31 8.95 6.03
CA GLY A 26 -10.16 8.81 4.59
C GLY A 26 -10.91 7.60 4.05
N LEU A 27 -10.45 6.40 4.40
CA LEU A 27 -11.04 5.11 4.03
C LEU A 27 -10.91 4.13 5.18
N ARG A 28 -11.92 3.27 5.33
CA ARG A 28 -11.90 2.15 6.28
C ARG A 28 -12.60 0.93 5.74
N PHE A 29 -12.26 -0.22 6.30
CA PHE A 29 -13.13 -1.40 6.21
C PHE A 29 -14.35 -1.21 7.11
N HIS A 30 -15.47 -1.84 6.77
CA HIS A 30 -16.55 -2.01 7.75
C HIS A 30 -15.99 -2.67 9.03
N PRO A 31 -16.16 -2.10 10.23
CA PRO A 31 -15.58 -2.64 11.47
C PRO A 31 -16.05 -4.05 11.81
N SER A 32 -15.17 -4.82 12.47
CA SER A 32 -15.46 -6.16 13.01
C SER A 32 -16.09 -7.12 12.00
N LYS A 33 -15.60 -7.09 10.76
CA LYS A 33 -16.16 -7.86 9.65
C LYS A 33 -15.10 -8.77 9.04
N THR A 34 -15.51 -10.01 8.80
CA THR A 34 -14.71 -10.99 8.07
C THR A 34 -15.29 -11.20 6.68
N TRP A 35 -14.42 -11.11 5.67
CA TRP A 35 -14.73 -11.48 4.30
C TRP A 35 -14.02 -12.79 3.98
N SER A 36 -14.79 -13.75 3.48
CA SER A 36 -14.26 -15.08 3.15
C SER A 36 -13.43 -15.07 1.87
N LYS A 37 -12.55 -16.07 1.76
CA LYS A 37 -11.77 -16.34 0.55
C LYS A 37 -12.62 -16.52 -0.71
N SER A 38 -13.82 -17.08 -0.60
CA SER A 38 -14.75 -17.22 -1.73
C SER A 38 -15.26 -15.86 -2.27
N ASN A 39 -15.26 -14.82 -1.44
CA ASN A 39 -15.62 -13.47 -1.82
C ASN A 39 -14.45 -12.75 -2.51
N LEU A 40 -13.32 -12.58 -1.83
CA LEU A 40 -12.23 -11.71 -2.32
C LEU A 40 -11.12 -12.45 -3.07
N GLY A 41 -11.05 -13.78 -2.96
CA GLY A 41 -9.89 -14.58 -3.36
C GLY A 41 -8.87 -14.80 -2.23
N PHE A 42 -9.01 -14.09 -1.12
CA PHE A 42 -8.26 -14.21 0.13
C PHE A 42 -9.17 -13.91 1.33
N THR A 43 -8.83 -14.36 2.53
CA THR A 43 -9.51 -13.95 3.76
C THR A 43 -9.07 -12.56 4.22
N ASN A 44 -10.01 -11.78 4.71
CA ASN A 44 -9.75 -10.44 5.23
C ASN A 44 -10.61 -10.20 6.46
N THR A 45 -10.00 -9.88 7.59
CA THR A 45 -10.73 -9.55 8.83
C THR A 45 -10.37 -8.15 9.31
N SER A 46 -11.38 -7.30 9.45
CA SER A 46 -11.23 -5.98 10.06
C SER A 46 -11.48 -6.03 11.57
N ASN A 47 -10.74 -5.22 12.32
CA ASN A 47 -10.93 -5.02 13.76
C ASN A 47 -12.04 -3.99 14.04
N GLN A 48 -12.27 -3.70 15.32
CA GLN A 48 -13.28 -2.75 15.80
C GLN A 48 -13.11 -1.32 15.29
N TYR A 49 -11.94 -0.96 14.76
CA TYR A 49 -11.67 0.35 14.17
C TYR A 49 -11.81 0.36 12.65
N GLY A 50 -12.18 -0.74 12.00
CA GLY A 50 -12.22 -0.83 10.54
C GLY A 50 -10.83 -0.87 9.89
N LEU A 51 -9.82 -1.28 10.65
CA LEU A 51 -8.45 -1.53 10.19
C LEU A 51 -8.17 -3.03 10.12
N LYS A 52 -7.09 -3.45 9.46
CA LYS A 52 -6.66 -4.87 9.40
C LYS A 52 -5.40 -5.08 10.24
N GLY A 53 -5.30 -6.24 10.88
CA GLY A 53 -4.13 -6.64 11.68
C GLY A 53 -4.16 -6.15 13.13
N PRO A 54 -3.01 -6.18 13.82
CA PRO A 54 -2.85 -5.82 15.23
C PRO A 54 -3.49 -4.47 15.56
N CYS A 55 -4.28 -4.42 16.64
CA CYS A 55 -5.14 -3.27 16.95
C CYS A 55 -4.93 -2.72 18.36
N ASN A 56 -3.81 -3.04 19.01
CA ASN A 56 -3.54 -2.60 20.38
C ASN A 56 -3.22 -1.10 20.41
N THR A 57 -4.23 -0.27 20.70
CA THR A 57 -4.08 1.19 20.74
C THR A 57 -3.12 1.71 21.78
N LYS A 58 -2.70 0.88 22.76
CA LYS A 58 -1.73 1.23 23.80
C LYS A 58 -0.33 0.69 23.51
N SER A 59 -0.12 0.08 22.35
CA SER A 59 1.16 -0.49 21.93
C SER A 59 2.32 0.51 21.99
N ASP A 60 3.51 0.02 22.33
CA ASP A 60 4.76 0.74 22.14
C ASP A 60 5.14 0.90 20.65
N THR A 61 4.67 0.01 19.80
CA THR A 61 5.01 -0.07 18.37
C THR A 61 3.80 0.21 17.47
N VAL A 62 3.97 1.09 16.50
CA VAL A 62 2.96 1.42 15.48
C VAL A 62 3.50 1.10 14.08
N PHE A 63 2.63 0.58 13.21
CA PHE A 63 2.92 0.39 11.80
C PHE A 63 2.12 1.36 10.94
N ILE A 64 2.81 2.00 9.99
CA ILE A 64 2.21 2.87 8.98
C ILE A 64 2.68 2.42 7.61
N SER A 65 1.73 2.30 6.68
CA SER A 65 1.97 2.02 5.28
C SER A 65 0.71 2.32 4.47
N THR A 66 0.81 2.15 3.16
CA THR A 66 -0.36 2.06 2.28
C THR A 66 -0.94 0.63 2.31
N SER A 67 -1.25 0.03 1.16
CA SER A 67 -1.84 -1.30 1.05
C SER A 67 -0.89 -2.46 1.37
N TYR A 68 0.43 -2.24 1.41
CA TYR A 68 1.42 -3.27 1.76
C TYR A 68 1.43 -3.58 3.26
N GLY A 69 1.30 -2.56 4.11
CA GLY A 69 1.13 -2.78 5.56
C GLY A 69 -0.19 -3.44 5.93
N LEU A 70 -1.19 -3.44 5.04
CA LEU A 70 -2.42 -4.24 5.19
C LEU A 70 -2.19 -5.72 4.84
N GLY A 71 -1.25 -6.06 3.97
CA GLY A 71 -1.15 -7.42 3.41
C GLY A 71 -2.35 -7.74 2.51
N VAL A 72 -2.67 -6.84 1.59
CA VAL A 72 -3.74 -7.08 0.59
C VAL A 72 -3.37 -8.25 -0.31
N GLY A 73 -4.32 -9.15 -0.56
CA GLY A 73 -4.13 -10.30 -1.45
C GLY A 73 -3.59 -11.56 -0.78
N VAL A 74 -3.39 -11.53 0.54
CA VAL A 74 -2.93 -12.67 1.35
C VAL A 74 -3.97 -12.97 2.43
N ASP A 75 -4.19 -14.27 2.67
CA ASP A 75 -5.11 -14.75 3.71
C ASP A 75 -4.68 -14.29 5.11
N ASP A 76 -5.63 -14.01 5.99
CA ASP A 76 -5.40 -13.83 7.43
C ASP A 76 -4.61 -15.02 8.01
N GLY A 77 -3.69 -14.73 8.93
CA GLY A 77 -2.70 -15.67 9.47
C GLY A 77 -1.43 -15.80 8.63
N LYS A 78 -1.40 -15.23 7.42
CA LYS A 78 -0.24 -15.30 6.49
C LYS A 78 0.36 -13.94 6.16
N ASN A 79 -0.19 -12.85 6.72
CA ASN A 79 0.38 -11.52 6.54
C ASN A 79 1.67 -11.39 7.35
N TRP A 80 2.61 -10.58 6.88
CA TRP A 80 3.94 -10.46 7.50
C TRP A 80 3.91 -10.10 9.00
N TYR A 81 2.89 -9.37 9.46
CA TYR A 81 2.73 -9.01 10.87
C TYR A 81 2.13 -10.14 11.73
N GLU A 82 1.70 -11.26 11.14
CA GLU A 82 1.06 -12.39 11.84
C GLU A 82 1.99 -13.62 11.94
N LEU A 83 3.01 -13.74 11.08
CA LEU A 83 3.80 -14.96 10.85
C LEU A 83 4.64 -15.49 12.04
N SER A 84 4.73 -14.77 13.16
CA SER A 84 5.43 -15.25 14.37
C SER A 84 4.88 -14.72 15.69
N GLY A 85 3.76 -13.99 15.67
CA GLY A 85 3.19 -13.35 16.85
C GLY A 85 3.99 -12.19 17.45
N ILE A 86 5.23 -11.95 17.02
CA ILE A 86 6.12 -10.87 17.52
C ILE A 86 5.45 -9.49 17.44
N TYR A 87 4.55 -9.31 16.48
CA TYR A 87 3.89 -8.04 16.21
C TYR A 87 2.43 -7.99 16.69
N ASN A 88 1.93 -9.02 17.39
CA ASN A 88 0.53 -9.10 17.81
C ASN A 88 0.11 -7.93 18.73
N ASP A 89 1.04 -7.46 19.55
CA ASP A 89 0.81 -6.34 20.46
C ASP A 89 0.96 -4.97 19.79
N SER A 90 1.21 -4.90 18.47
CA SER A 90 1.38 -3.66 17.73
C SER A 90 0.06 -2.95 17.42
N PHE A 91 0.14 -1.69 16.99
CA PHE A 91 -0.98 -0.98 16.38
C PHE A 91 -0.73 -0.75 14.89
N ASN A 92 -1.43 -1.48 14.04
CA ASN A 92 -1.34 -1.32 12.59
C ASN A 92 -2.41 -0.33 12.10
N ILE A 93 -1.98 0.85 11.67
CA ILE A 93 -2.87 1.86 11.08
C ILE A 93 -2.69 1.99 9.57
N SER A 94 -1.96 1.06 8.95
CA SER A 94 -1.71 1.06 7.52
C SER A 94 -3.01 1.03 6.74
N PHE A 95 -3.16 1.95 5.78
CA PHE A 95 -4.26 1.98 4.85
C PHE A 95 -3.85 2.78 3.61
N PRO A 96 -4.37 2.52 2.40
CA PRO A 96 -4.15 3.39 1.23
C PRO A 96 -4.86 4.75 1.37
N VAL A 97 -4.41 5.56 2.34
CA VAL A 97 -4.86 6.93 2.66
C VAL A 97 -3.65 7.87 2.77
N SER A 98 -3.91 9.16 2.84
CA SER A 98 -2.82 10.14 3.03
C SER A 98 -2.28 10.16 4.46
N ASN A 99 -1.08 10.72 4.63
CA ASN A 99 -0.50 10.91 5.97
C ASN A 99 -1.29 11.85 6.87
N PHE A 100 -2.09 12.76 6.29
CA PHE A 100 -3.08 13.50 7.08
C PHE A 100 -4.05 12.56 7.80
N HIS A 101 -4.55 11.54 7.11
CA HIS A 101 -5.49 10.58 7.71
C HIS A 101 -4.79 9.63 8.70
N HIS A 102 -3.53 9.25 8.44
CA HIS A 102 -2.72 8.54 9.43
C HIS A 102 -2.55 9.37 10.72
N ASN A 103 -2.24 10.68 10.61
CA ASN A 103 -2.20 11.58 11.76
C ASN A 103 -3.52 11.60 12.52
N LYS A 104 -4.67 11.70 11.84
CA LYS A 104 -5.99 11.63 12.49
C LYS A 104 -6.22 10.30 13.22
N CYS A 105 -5.76 9.19 12.64
CA CYS A 105 -5.81 7.89 13.30
C CYS A 105 -4.97 7.87 14.59
N LEU A 106 -3.76 8.42 14.55
CA LEU A 106 -2.90 8.55 15.73
C LEU A 106 -3.54 9.45 16.80
N ASP A 107 -4.04 10.62 16.43
CA ASP A 107 -4.66 11.57 17.36
C ASP A 107 -5.86 10.96 18.10
N LEU A 108 -6.76 10.34 17.34
CA LEU A 108 -8.06 9.94 17.86
C LEU A 108 -8.04 8.54 18.47
N GLN A 109 -7.21 7.62 17.97
CA GLN A 109 -7.26 6.22 18.36
C GLN A 109 -6.04 5.72 19.12
N TYR A 110 -4.83 6.23 18.81
CA TYR A 110 -3.62 5.77 19.49
C TYR A 110 -3.46 6.42 20.87
N LYS A 111 -3.08 5.61 21.87
CA LYS A 111 -2.93 5.96 23.30
C LYS A 111 -1.68 5.31 23.92
N GLY A 112 -0.76 4.78 23.10
CA GLY A 112 0.46 4.13 23.56
C GLY A 112 1.58 5.12 23.88
N SER A 113 2.74 4.56 24.26
CA SER A 113 3.91 5.34 24.69
C SER A 113 4.69 6.02 23.56
N ALA A 114 4.30 5.77 22.30
CA ALA A 114 4.97 6.22 21.09
C ALA A 114 6.48 5.88 21.07
N LYS A 115 6.82 4.65 21.45
CA LYS A 115 8.23 4.21 21.49
C LYS A 115 8.81 3.99 20.10
N LYS A 116 8.13 3.20 19.25
CA LYS A 116 8.65 2.75 17.96
C LYS A 116 7.63 2.96 16.83
N LEU A 117 8.08 3.50 15.71
CA LEU A 117 7.34 3.53 14.45
C LEU A 117 8.07 2.69 13.40
N ILE A 118 7.34 1.77 12.75
CA ILE A 118 7.79 1.15 11.50
C ILE A 118 6.95 1.74 10.38
N TYR A 119 7.59 2.54 9.53
CA TYR A 119 6.98 3.18 8.37
C TYR A 119 7.40 2.43 7.10
N ILE A 120 6.49 1.72 6.47
CA ILE A 120 6.76 0.98 5.23
C ILE A 120 6.47 1.91 4.05
N TYR A 121 7.53 2.45 3.47
CA TYR A 121 7.49 3.34 2.32
C TYR A 121 7.28 2.56 1.01
N HIS A 122 6.31 2.99 0.22
CA HIS A 122 6.09 2.54 -1.15
C HIS A 122 5.64 3.74 -2.02
N PRO A 123 6.06 3.87 -3.29
CA PRO A 123 5.73 5.03 -4.14
C PRO A 123 4.25 5.35 -4.27
N ASN A 124 3.37 4.35 -4.12
CA ASN A 124 1.92 4.53 -4.05
C ASN A 124 1.47 5.57 -3.01
N LEU A 125 2.27 5.82 -1.96
CA LEU A 125 2.02 6.88 -0.98
C LEU A 125 1.71 8.21 -1.67
N TRP A 126 2.55 8.64 -2.63
CA TRP A 126 2.40 9.93 -3.30
C TRP A 126 1.11 10.01 -4.11
N PHE A 127 0.84 8.97 -4.90
CA PHE A 127 -0.38 8.89 -5.70
C PHE A 127 -1.63 8.91 -4.81
N THR A 128 -1.65 8.09 -3.74
CA THR A 128 -2.80 8.06 -2.83
C THR A 128 -2.95 9.37 -2.08
N SER A 129 -1.86 9.91 -1.51
CA SER A 129 -1.90 11.14 -0.72
C SER A 129 -2.37 12.33 -1.55
N LEU A 130 -1.88 12.46 -2.80
CA LEU A 130 -2.32 13.51 -3.71
C LEU A 130 -3.82 13.40 -4.06
N GLY A 131 -4.31 12.19 -4.28
CA GLY A 131 -5.74 11.96 -4.52
C GLY A 131 -6.62 12.45 -3.36
N PHE A 132 -6.22 12.14 -2.12
CA PHE A 132 -6.93 12.64 -0.93
C PHE A 132 -6.79 14.14 -0.74
N TYR A 133 -5.62 14.71 -1.02
CA TYR A 133 -5.40 16.16 -0.96
C TYR A 133 -6.33 16.90 -1.93
N ASN A 134 -6.44 16.42 -3.17
CA ASN A 134 -7.32 17.01 -4.17
C ASN A 134 -8.81 16.83 -3.82
N ALA A 135 -9.20 15.64 -3.36
CA ALA A 135 -10.56 15.40 -2.88
C ALA A 135 -10.94 16.39 -1.76
N HIS A 136 -10.02 16.64 -0.82
CA HIS A 136 -10.25 17.62 0.25
C HIS A 136 -10.39 19.05 -0.27
N LYS A 137 -9.56 19.48 -1.23
CA LYS A 137 -9.68 20.80 -1.88
C LYS A 137 -11.03 21.01 -2.56
N GLU A 138 -11.60 19.94 -3.11
CA GLU A 138 -12.91 19.96 -3.75
C GLU A 138 -14.07 19.72 -2.77
N ASN A 139 -13.80 19.59 -1.46
CA ASN A 139 -14.77 19.22 -0.44
C ASN A 139 -15.53 17.91 -0.74
N LEU A 140 -14.84 16.97 -1.39
CA LEU A 140 -15.31 15.64 -1.74
C LEU A 140 -14.65 14.59 -0.85
N ASN A 141 -15.35 13.49 -0.60
CA ASN A 141 -14.68 12.27 -0.13
C ASN A 141 -14.01 11.54 -1.30
N ILE A 142 -13.13 10.58 -1.01
CA ILE A 142 -12.35 9.90 -2.06
C ILE A 142 -13.20 9.05 -3.02
N PHE A 143 -14.36 8.54 -2.57
CA PHE A 143 -15.29 7.84 -3.45
C PHE A 143 -15.96 8.80 -4.43
N GLU A 144 -16.33 9.99 -3.98
CA GLU A 144 -16.88 11.05 -4.85
C GLU A 144 -15.84 11.52 -5.86
N TYR A 145 -14.63 11.83 -5.39
CA TYR A 145 -13.52 12.31 -6.21
C TYR A 145 -13.16 11.34 -7.35
N TYR A 146 -12.96 10.05 -7.04
CA TYR A 146 -12.70 9.04 -8.07
C TYR A 146 -13.96 8.47 -8.74
N ASN A 147 -15.15 8.97 -8.37
CA ASN A 147 -16.43 8.44 -8.81
C ASN A 147 -16.54 6.91 -8.65
N TRP A 148 -16.06 6.41 -7.51
CA TRP A 148 -16.15 5.00 -7.15
C TRP A 148 -17.58 4.65 -6.77
N LYS A 149 -18.11 3.63 -7.44
CA LYS A 149 -19.50 3.17 -7.27
C LYS A 149 -19.52 1.69 -6.91
N THR A 150 -20.34 1.35 -5.93
CA THR A 150 -20.51 -0.02 -5.41
C THR A 150 -21.84 -0.65 -5.82
N ASP A 151 -22.59 -0.01 -6.72
CA ASP A 151 -23.83 -0.55 -7.29
C ASP A 151 -23.58 -1.44 -8.52
N TYR A 152 -24.49 -2.39 -8.74
CA TYR A 152 -24.36 -3.37 -9.83
C TYR A 152 -24.44 -2.73 -11.22
N LYS A 153 -25.24 -1.67 -11.41
CA LYS A 153 -25.40 -1.01 -12.72
C LYS A 153 -24.07 -0.38 -13.16
N SER A 154 -23.40 0.33 -12.26
CA SER A 154 -22.06 0.87 -12.48
C SER A 154 -21.03 -0.22 -12.73
N PHE A 155 -21.09 -1.33 -11.97
CA PHE A 155 -20.23 -2.49 -12.19
C PHE A 155 -20.37 -3.05 -13.61
N PHE A 156 -21.59 -3.33 -14.08
CA PHE A 156 -21.80 -3.88 -15.42
C PHE A 156 -21.30 -2.94 -16.53
N LYS A 157 -21.47 -1.62 -16.36
CA LYS A 157 -20.92 -0.61 -17.28
C LYS A 157 -19.39 -0.68 -17.36
N ILE A 158 -18.72 -0.80 -16.21
CA ILE A 158 -17.26 -0.92 -16.15
C ILE A 158 -16.80 -2.26 -16.73
N TYR A 159 -17.51 -3.36 -16.41
CA TYR A 159 -17.19 -4.68 -16.91
C TYR A 159 -17.28 -4.76 -18.44
N ALA A 160 -18.34 -4.19 -19.04
CA ALA A 160 -18.46 -4.10 -20.50
C ALA A 160 -17.29 -3.33 -21.13
N LYS A 161 -16.94 -2.16 -20.58
CA LYS A 161 -15.76 -1.38 -21.02
C LYS A 161 -14.46 -2.18 -20.89
N TYR A 162 -14.31 -2.94 -19.81
CA TYR A 162 -13.16 -3.79 -19.57
C TYR A 162 -13.04 -4.91 -20.61
N CYS A 163 -14.14 -5.60 -20.95
CA CYS A 163 -14.18 -6.60 -22.01
C CYS A 163 -13.75 -6.00 -23.36
N ILE A 164 -14.30 -4.85 -23.73
CA ILE A 164 -13.93 -4.14 -24.97
C ILE A 164 -12.44 -3.74 -24.96
N LYS A 165 -11.94 -3.21 -23.84
CA LYS A 165 -10.53 -2.83 -23.69
C LYS A 165 -9.61 -4.04 -23.80
N ASN A 166 -9.97 -5.18 -23.20
CA ASN A 166 -9.19 -6.40 -23.30
C ASN A 166 -9.17 -6.95 -24.73
N LEU A 167 -10.29 -6.90 -25.45
CA LEU A 167 -10.31 -7.26 -26.87
C LEU A 167 -9.34 -6.40 -27.70
N ARG A 168 -9.32 -5.08 -27.46
CA ARG A 168 -8.35 -4.17 -28.11
C ARG A 168 -6.91 -4.49 -27.72
N LYS A 169 -6.65 -4.85 -26.47
CA LYS A 169 -5.31 -5.23 -25.98
C LYS A 169 -4.79 -6.54 -26.56
N LEU A 170 -5.66 -7.49 -26.90
CA LEU A 170 -5.27 -8.69 -27.64
C LEU A 170 -4.68 -8.36 -29.02
N ILE A 171 -5.06 -7.21 -29.59
CA ILE A 171 -4.59 -6.72 -30.90
C ILE A 171 -3.32 -5.86 -30.76
N GLN A 172 -3.15 -5.14 -29.65
CA GLN A 172 -2.11 -4.11 -29.47
C GLN A 172 -0.88 -4.55 -28.66
N GLY A 173 -0.81 -5.82 -28.21
CA GLY A 173 0.24 -6.31 -27.33
C GLY A 173 -0.05 -6.03 -25.85
N ASN A 174 0.31 -6.99 -24.99
CA ASN A 174 0.00 -6.94 -23.56
C ASN A 174 1.15 -6.33 -22.76
N TYR A 175 0.81 -5.56 -21.71
CA TYR A 175 1.71 -5.26 -20.58
C TYR A 175 1.89 -6.50 -19.69
N LYS A 176 2.44 -7.56 -20.27
CA LYS A 176 2.76 -8.82 -19.60
C LYS A 176 4.23 -9.13 -19.80
N PHE A 177 4.87 -9.63 -18.76
CA PHE A 177 6.24 -10.11 -18.78
C PHE A 177 6.22 -11.59 -18.39
N LEU A 178 6.85 -12.45 -19.18
CA LEU A 178 6.93 -13.88 -18.92
C LEU A 178 8.21 -14.16 -18.14
N TYR A 179 8.07 -14.73 -16.95
CA TYR A 179 9.20 -15.11 -16.09
C TYR A 179 8.89 -16.44 -15.41
N ASN A 180 9.78 -17.42 -15.53
CA ASN A 180 9.61 -18.77 -14.98
C ASN A 180 8.22 -19.37 -15.29
N ASP A 181 7.81 -19.30 -16.58
CA ASP A 181 6.50 -19.76 -17.09
C ASP A 181 5.27 -19.06 -16.49
N VAL A 182 5.45 -17.97 -15.74
CA VAL A 182 4.39 -17.17 -15.15
C VAL A 182 4.29 -15.81 -15.83
N ASN A 183 3.06 -15.43 -16.21
CA ASN A 183 2.78 -14.13 -16.81
C ASN A 183 2.50 -13.07 -15.74
N TYR A 184 3.45 -12.15 -15.57
CA TYR A 184 3.33 -11.00 -14.68
C TYR A 184 2.74 -9.80 -15.43
N ARG A 185 1.68 -9.21 -14.90
CA ARG A 185 1.14 -7.93 -15.40
C ARG A 185 1.90 -6.77 -14.76
N TYR A 186 2.25 -5.77 -15.56
CA TYR A 186 2.86 -4.53 -15.10
C TYR A 186 2.23 -3.29 -15.75
N ASN A 187 2.55 -2.09 -15.26
CA ASN A 187 2.12 -0.82 -15.83
C ASN A 187 3.25 0.21 -15.80
N THR A 188 3.68 0.69 -16.97
CA THR A 188 4.76 1.68 -17.14
C THR A 188 4.43 3.08 -16.60
N ASN A 189 3.23 3.27 -16.06
CA ASN A 189 2.81 4.49 -15.38
C ASN A 189 2.22 4.21 -13.99
N TYR A 190 2.49 3.03 -13.41
CA TYR A 190 1.96 2.70 -12.09
C TYR A 190 2.45 3.73 -11.06
N VAL A 191 1.53 4.40 -10.38
CA VAL A 191 1.80 5.38 -9.30
C VAL A 191 2.86 6.46 -9.64
N LYS A 192 3.01 6.78 -10.94
CA LYS A 192 3.91 7.85 -11.38
C LYS A 192 3.48 9.17 -10.75
N PHE A 193 4.43 9.91 -10.17
CA PHE A 193 4.18 11.14 -9.45
C PHE A 193 4.96 12.31 -10.05
N ASN A 194 4.28 13.40 -10.44
CA ASN A 194 4.93 14.59 -10.93
C ASN A 194 5.19 15.58 -9.77
N ALA A 195 6.41 15.57 -9.24
CA ALA A 195 6.79 16.42 -8.14
C ALA A 195 6.77 17.91 -8.51
N GLU A 196 7.21 18.28 -9.72
CA GLU A 196 7.28 19.67 -10.18
C GLU A 196 5.90 20.33 -10.21
N GLU A 197 4.88 19.60 -10.65
CA GLU A 197 3.48 20.07 -10.68
C GLU A 197 2.76 20.00 -9.33
N SER A 198 3.38 19.38 -8.31
CA SER A 198 2.74 19.04 -7.03
C SER A 198 3.38 19.71 -5.81
N GLN A 199 4.04 20.86 -6.00
CA GLN A 199 4.80 21.54 -4.93
C GLN A 199 3.95 21.91 -3.70
N ASP A 200 2.74 22.44 -3.89
CA ASP A 200 1.83 22.77 -2.79
C ASP A 200 1.47 21.54 -1.96
N PHE A 201 1.17 20.43 -2.64
CA PHE A 201 0.89 19.15 -2.00
C PHE A 201 2.11 18.65 -1.23
N ILE A 202 3.30 18.66 -1.84
CA ILE A 202 4.56 18.28 -1.22
C ILE A 202 4.82 19.06 0.08
N HIS A 203 4.58 20.38 0.06
CA HIS A 203 4.74 21.20 1.26
C HIS A 203 3.80 20.79 2.39
N GLN A 204 2.54 20.45 2.07
CA GLN A 204 1.59 19.97 3.07
C GLN A 204 1.94 18.56 3.55
N GLU A 205 2.34 17.66 2.66
CA GLU A 205 2.69 16.29 3.00
C GLU A 205 3.93 16.24 3.90
N LYS A 206 4.91 17.12 3.67
CA LYS A 206 6.06 17.29 4.58
C LYS A 206 5.63 17.57 6.02
N LYS A 207 4.63 18.45 6.22
CA LYS A 207 4.08 18.73 7.57
C LYS A 207 3.44 17.49 8.17
N GLN A 208 2.70 16.72 7.37
CA GLN A 208 2.05 15.49 7.86
C GLN A 208 3.07 14.42 8.25
N ILE A 209 4.09 14.21 7.43
CA ILE A 209 5.20 13.29 7.73
C ILE A 209 5.88 13.74 9.03
N ASN A 210 6.30 14.99 9.13
CA ASN A 210 6.97 15.50 10.34
C ASN A 210 6.11 15.34 11.60
N ASN A 211 4.80 15.58 11.51
CA ASN A 211 3.86 15.39 12.62
C ASN A 211 3.70 13.93 13.04
N ILE A 212 3.87 12.97 12.11
CA ILE A 212 3.88 11.54 12.44
C ILE A 212 5.20 11.21 13.13
N LEU A 213 6.32 11.56 12.49
CA LEU A 213 7.65 11.18 12.95
C LEU A 213 7.97 11.74 14.33
N SER A 214 7.69 13.03 14.58
CA SER A 214 8.00 13.69 15.85
C SER A 214 7.31 13.10 17.09
N ARG A 215 6.32 12.24 16.91
CA ARG A 215 5.64 11.54 18.02
C ARG A 215 6.46 10.39 18.58
N PHE A 216 7.31 9.78 17.76
CA PHE A 216 7.95 8.51 18.09
C PHE A 216 9.40 8.69 18.49
N LYS A 217 9.86 7.91 19.48
CA LYS A 217 11.25 7.96 19.95
C LYS A 217 12.21 7.31 18.97
N ASP A 218 11.82 6.19 18.38
CA ASP A 218 12.62 5.41 17.43
C ASP A 218 11.79 5.14 16.17
N ILE A 219 12.36 5.43 15.00
CA ILE A 219 11.66 5.38 13.73
C ILE A 219 12.48 4.59 12.73
N ILE A 220 11.84 3.59 12.14
CA ILE A 220 12.43 2.80 11.06
C ILE A 220 11.57 2.99 9.82
N VAL A 221 12.14 3.64 8.80
CA VAL A 221 11.54 3.76 7.48
C VAL A 221 12.08 2.62 6.61
N VAL A 222 11.20 1.74 6.18
CA VAL A 222 11.54 0.60 5.32
C VAL A 222 11.04 0.87 3.90
N LYS A 223 11.96 1.14 2.96
CA LYS A 223 11.64 1.19 1.53
C LYS A 223 11.53 -0.23 0.99
N ILE A 224 10.42 -0.49 0.31
CA ILE A 224 10.15 -1.76 -0.36
C ILE A 224 10.06 -1.57 -1.87
N PRO A 225 10.42 -2.61 -2.66
CA PRO A 225 10.37 -2.50 -4.10
C PRO A 225 8.93 -2.43 -4.63
N VAL A 226 8.83 -1.96 -5.86
CA VAL A 226 7.63 -2.08 -6.69
C VAL A 226 7.87 -3.20 -7.71
N LYS A 227 6.83 -3.98 -8.05
CA LYS A 227 6.95 -5.05 -9.06
C LYS A 227 7.55 -4.55 -10.38
N GLU A 228 7.15 -3.37 -10.83
CA GLU A 228 7.69 -2.71 -12.02
C GLU A 228 9.22 -2.50 -11.96
N GLN A 229 9.79 -2.23 -10.78
CA GLN A 229 11.25 -2.11 -10.60
C GLN A 229 11.94 -3.45 -10.86
N LEU A 230 11.37 -4.54 -10.34
CA LEU A 230 11.91 -5.88 -10.52
C LEU A 230 11.83 -6.33 -11.98
N ILE A 231 10.76 -5.98 -12.69
CA ILE A 231 10.62 -6.31 -14.11
C ILE A 231 11.63 -5.52 -14.97
N SER A 232 11.89 -4.23 -14.67
CA SER A 232 12.86 -3.44 -15.45
C SER A 232 14.28 -4.02 -15.38
N LYS A 233 14.66 -4.63 -14.25
CA LYS A 233 15.95 -5.34 -14.12
C LYS A 233 16.09 -6.54 -15.06
N LEU A 234 14.96 -7.11 -15.48
CA LEU A 234 14.89 -8.33 -16.30
C LEU A 234 14.44 -8.06 -17.75
N ASN A 235 14.04 -6.82 -18.05
CA ASN A 235 13.44 -6.45 -19.33
C ASN A 235 13.82 -5.02 -19.71
N GLU A 236 14.58 -4.87 -20.79
CA GLU A 236 14.95 -3.56 -21.32
C GLU A 236 13.71 -2.81 -21.84
N ASN A 237 13.23 -1.84 -21.07
CA ASN A 237 12.08 -1.04 -21.43
C ASN A 237 12.26 0.40 -20.94
N LYS A 238 12.53 1.32 -21.88
CA LYS A 238 12.76 2.75 -21.59
C LYS A 238 11.64 3.40 -20.78
N ALA A 239 10.39 2.95 -20.94
CA ALA A 239 9.27 3.49 -20.18
C ALA A 239 9.28 3.00 -18.73
N LEU A 240 9.77 1.78 -18.46
CA LEU A 240 10.05 1.32 -17.11
C LEU A 240 11.25 2.06 -16.50
N ASP A 241 12.33 2.28 -17.25
CA ASP A 241 13.49 3.02 -16.75
C ASP A 241 13.10 4.45 -16.31
N SER A 242 12.29 5.14 -17.12
CA SER A 242 11.73 6.45 -16.77
C SER A 242 10.85 6.39 -15.52
N LEU A 243 10.09 5.32 -15.34
CA LEU A 243 9.26 5.11 -14.15
C LEU A 243 10.12 4.86 -12.90
N ILE A 244 11.20 4.08 -13.01
CA ILE A 244 12.13 3.85 -11.90
C ILE A 244 12.81 5.15 -11.49
N SER A 245 13.31 5.95 -12.43
CA SER A 245 13.89 7.26 -12.11
C SER A 245 12.89 8.17 -11.39
N ASN A 246 11.61 8.08 -11.74
CA ASN A 246 10.55 8.79 -11.02
C ASN A 246 10.37 8.28 -9.58
N TYR A 247 10.45 6.97 -9.35
CA TYR A 247 10.37 6.39 -8.01
C TYR A 247 11.58 6.76 -7.14
N GLU A 248 12.79 6.74 -7.69
CA GLU A 248 13.99 7.13 -6.94
C GLU A 248 13.97 8.62 -6.59
N SER A 249 13.58 9.49 -7.53
CA SER A 249 13.36 10.92 -7.23
C SER A 249 12.30 11.12 -6.14
N SER A 250 11.20 10.38 -6.21
CA SER A 250 10.12 10.40 -5.21
C SER A 250 10.56 9.87 -3.84
N TRP A 251 11.52 8.95 -3.82
CA TRP A 251 12.12 8.43 -2.60
C TRP A 251 13.07 9.46 -1.97
N ASP A 252 13.93 10.09 -2.76
CA ASP A 252 14.84 11.13 -2.28
C ASP A 252 14.09 12.30 -1.67
N ILE A 253 12.99 12.73 -2.31
CA ILE A 253 12.06 13.74 -1.77
C ILE A 253 11.54 13.31 -0.39
N PHE A 254 11.04 12.08 -0.26
CA PHE A 254 10.52 11.57 1.02
C PHE A 254 11.62 11.51 2.08
N LYS A 255 12.77 10.92 1.75
CA LYS A 255 13.91 10.71 2.64
C LYS A 255 14.42 12.06 3.18
N ASN A 256 14.50 13.07 2.33
CA ASN A 256 14.89 14.43 2.73
C ASN A 256 13.88 15.09 3.67
N MET A 257 12.57 14.80 3.53
CA MET A 257 11.56 15.29 4.47
C MET A 257 11.60 14.56 5.81
N ALA A 258 11.84 13.25 5.77
CA ALA A 258 11.84 12.38 6.93
C ALA A 258 13.16 12.38 7.71
N MET A 259 14.20 13.04 7.21
CA MET A 259 15.53 13.05 7.83
C MET A 259 15.50 13.72 9.21
N GLN A 260 15.69 12.92 10.27
CA GLN A 260 15.77 13.33 11.68
C GLN A 260 16.74 12.40 12.41
N GLU A 261 17.30 12.82 13.55
CA GLU A 261 18.32 12.06 14.29
C GLU A 261 17.85 10.67 14.74
N ASN A 262 16.56 10.51 14.98
CA ASN A 262 15.94 9.26 15.44
C ASN A 262 15.32 8.43 14.32
N VAL A 263 15.63 8.74 13.05
CA VAL A 263 15.10 8.03 11.88
C VAL A 263 16.18 7.20 11.21
N SER A 264 15.97 5.89 11.20
CA SER A 264 16.80 4.91 10.48
C SER A 264 16.12 4.52 9.16
N PHE A 265 16.86 4.54 8.06
CA PHE A 265 16.38 4.16 6.74
C PHE A 265 16.91 2.78 6.35
N VAL A 266 16.00 1.87 6.00
CA VAL A 266 16.32 0.53 5.49
C VAL A 266 15.77 0.42 4.08
N ASP A 267 16.65 0.13 3.10
CA ASP A 267 16.23 -0.13 1.72
C ASP A 267 16.27 -1.63 1.45
N LEU A 268 15.11 -2.23 1.18
CA LEU A 268 14.97 -3.65 0.87
C LEU A 268 14.71 -3.89 -0.64
N THR A 269 14.93 -2.89 -1.50
CA THR A 269 14.60 -2.96 -2.92
C THR A 269 15.30 -4.13 -3.63
N ASP A 270 16.53 -4.45 -3.25
CA ASP A 270 17.33 -5.52 -3.86
C ASP A 270 17.11 -6.90 -3.23
N GLU A 271 16.32 -6.99 -2.16
CA GLU A 271 16.08 -8.25 -1.44
C GLU A 271 14.91 -9.07 -2.00
N PHE A 272 14.07 -8.46 -2.85
CA PHE A 272 12.87 -9.10 -3.41
C PHE A 272 13.08 -9.58 -4.84
N GLU A 273 12.32 -10.62 -5.20
CA GLU A 273 12.23 -11.22 -6.52
C GLU A 273 10.80 -11.13 -7.06
N LEU A 274 10.63 -11.42 -8.34
CA LEU A 274 9.33 -11.27 -8.99
C LEU A 274 8.27 -12.26 -8.42
N GLU A 275 8.69 -13.44 -7.96
CA GLU A 275 7.84 -14.44 -7.27
C GLU A 275 7.33 -13.97 -5.91
N ASP A 276 7.94 -12.96 -5.32
CA ASP A 276 7.47 -12.34 -4.08
C ASP A 276 6.21 -11.49 -4.31
N TYR A 277 5.77 -11.33 -5.57
CA TYR A 277 4.58 -10.60 -5.97
C TYR A 277 3.52 -11.51 -6.60
N LEU A 278 2.25 -11.09 -6.47
CA LEU A 278 1.16 -11.71 -7.19
C LEU A 278 1.31 -11.46 -8.71
N PRO A 279 1.13 -12.47 -9.57
CA PRO A 279 1.36 -12.30 -11.01
C PRO A 279 0.48 -11.22 -11.65
N LEU A 280 -0.80 -11.19 -11.28
CA LEU A 280 -1.82 -10.34 -11.89
C LEU A 280 -2.21 -9.13 -11.03
N ASP A 281 -1.53 -8.90 -9.92
CA ASP A 281 -1.80 -7.85 -8.94
C ASP A 281 -0.50 -7.17 -8.49
N THR A 282 -0.55 -5.97 -7.90
CA THR A 282 0.67 -5.24 -7.51
C THR A 282 1.19 -5.63 -6.15
N HIS A 283 0.40 -6.32 -5.32
CA HIS A 283 0.78 -6.67 -3.95
C HIS A 283 1.64 -7.94 -3.87
N TRP A 284 2.28 -8.13 -2.72
CA TRP A 284 3.06 -9.31 -2.40
C TRP A 284 2.24 -10.60 -2.40
N SER A 285 2.87 -11.69 -2.77
CA SER A 285 2.39 -13.05 -2.54
C SER A 285 2.57 -13.43 -1.06
N GLU A 286 2.13 -14.63 -0.70
CA GLU A 286 2.46 -15.23 0.60
C GLU A 286 3.98 -15.36 0.79
N LYS A 287 4.72 -15.76 -0.26
CA LYS A 287 6.19 -15.81 -0.28
C LYS A 287 6.78 -14.43 0.05
N GLY A 288 6.28 -13.37 -0.59
CA GLY A 288 6.75 -12.00 -0.33
C GLY A 288 6.47 -11.52 1.10
N ASN A 289 5.33 -11.87 1.68
CA ASN A 289 5.03 -11.56 3.09
C ASN A 289 5.97 -12.29 4.05
N GLN A 290 6.28 -13.57 3.79
CA GLN A 290 7.25 -14.35 4.56
C GLN A 290 8.67 -13.78 4.46
N LYS A 291 9.08 -13.36 3.26
CA LYS A 291 10.37 -12.72 3.04
C LYS A 291 10.48 -11.40 3.78
N PHE A 292 9.48 -10.51 3.63
CA PHE A 292 9.44 -9.23 4.35
C PHE A 292 9.50 -9.43 5.86
N HIS A 293 8.72 -10.37 6.41
CA HIS A 293 8.75 -10.72 7.83
C HIS A 293 10.17 -11.09 8.30
N SER A 294 10.83 -11.97 7.55
CA SER A 294 12.16 -12.48 7.89
C SER A 294 13.22 -11.37 7.85
N LEU A 295 13.18 -10.53 6.82
CA LEU A 295 14.08 -9.38 6.67
C LEU A 295 13.86 -8.38 7.81
N LEU A 296 12.62 -7.97 8.06
CA LEU A 296 12.30 -7.00 9.11
C LEU A 296 12.71 -7.53 10.50
N LYS A 297 12.45 -8.80 10.79
CA LYS A 297 12.88 -9.42 12.05
C LYS A 297 14.40 -9.41 12.21
N LYS A 298 15.15 -9.69 11.15
CA LYS A 298 16.62 -9.66 11.15
C LYS A 298 17.13 -8.26 11.51
N TYR A 299 16.62 -7.23 10.84
CA TYR A 299 17.00 -5.82 11.11
C TYR A 299 16.65 -5.39 12.54
N LEU A 300 15.45 -5.69 13.03
CA LEU A 300 15.04 -5.34 14.39
C LEU A 300 15.82 -6.08 15.49
N SER A 301 16.44 -7.22 15.15
CA SER A 301 17.25 -8.00 16.08
C SER A 301 18.70 -7.52 16.12
N SER A 302 19.26 -7.09 14.99
CA SER A 302 20.63 -6.56 14.91
C SER A 302 20.82 -5.21 15.61
N GLU A 303 19.75 -4.45 15.87
CA GLU A 303 19.82 -3.22 16.68
C GLU A 303 19.96 -3.49 18.18
N LYS A 304 19.77 -4.73 18.64
CA LYS A 304 19.85 -5.11 20.06
C LYS A 304 21.19 -5.72 20.47
N SER A 305 22.11 -5.89 19.53
CA SER A 305 23.45 -6.47 19.71
C SER A 305 24.51 -5.41 19.50
#